data_AF-T1DDV8-F1
#
_entry.id   AF-T1DDV8-F1
#
_cell.length_a   1.000
_cell.length_b   1.000
_cell.length_c   1.000
_cell.angle_alpha   90.00
_cell.angle_beta   90.00
_cell.angle_gamma   90.00
#
_symmetry.space_group_name_H-M   'P 1'
#
loop_
_entity.id
_entity.type
_entity.pdbx_description
1 polymer ?
#
loop_
_entity_poly.entity_id
_entity_poly.type
_entity_poly.pdbx_seq_one_letter_code
_entity_poly.pdbx_strand_id
1 'polypeptide(L)' 'MVSRIKVVNDVGELVSIFHAADTDVKRKLLIDLSTGWITLPKIEERYGIEGRRALHYLDKIKMTESQWVTGEGG' A
#
# COMPACT_ATOMS: atom_id res chain seq x y z
N MET A 1 -12.25 11.27 -11.17
CA MET A 1 -11.28 10.67 -10.23
C MET A 1 -9.90 11.18 -10.66
N VAL A 2 -9.22 11.98 -9.83
CA VAL A 2 -7.90 12.53 -10.19
C VAL A 2 -6.88 11.43 -9.95
N SER A 3 -6.25 10.92 -11.01
CA SER A 3 -5.15 9.96 -10.88
C SER A 3 -3.94 10.70 -10.33
N ARG A 4 -3.60 10.47 -9.05
CA ARG A 4 -2.35 10.99 -8.48
C ARG A 4 -1.19 10.15 -8.97
N ILE A 5 -0.24 10.79 -9.63
CA ILE A 5 0.99 10.14 -10.12
C ILE A 5 2.13 10.56 -9.19
N LYS A 6 2.84 9.57 -8.62
CA LYS A 6 4.10 9.82 -7.92
C LYS A 6 5.20 9.99 -8.96
N VAL A 7 5.71 11.21 -9.11
CA VAL A 7 6.86 11.51 -9.98
C VAL A 7 8.14 11.08 -9.27
N VAL A 8 8.96 10.29 -9.97
CA VAL A 8 10.29 9.86 -9.50
C VAL A 8 11.32 10.89 -9.97
N ASN A 9 11.97 11.59 -9.04
CA ASN A 9 12.90 12.66 -9.39
C ASN A 9 14.38 12.24 -9.33
N ASP A 10 14.68 11.15 -8.62
CA ASP A 10 16.03 10.63 -8.46
C ASP A 10 16.06 9.10 -8.55
N VAL A 11 17.17 8.53 -9.02
CA VAL A 11 17.34 7.08 -9.18
C VAL A 11 17.27 6.35 -7.84
N GLY A 12 17.70 6.98 -6.74
CA GLY A 12 17.59 6.45 -5.39
C GLY A 12 16.15 6.22 -4.93
N GLU A 13 15.18 6.97 -5.46
CA GLU A 13 13.76 6.73 -5.16
C GLU A 13 13.26 5.40 -5.74
N LEU A 14 13.86 4.93 -6.84
CA LEU A 14 13.55 3.62 -7.42
C LEU A 14 13.90 2.48 -6.46
N VAL A 15 14.93 2.63 -5.63
CA VAL A 15 15.31 1.62 -4.63
C VAL A 15 14.15 1.35 -3.68
N SER A 16 13.44 2.41 -3.26
CA SER A 16 12.28 2.27 -2.38
C SER A 16 11.09 1.63 -3.08
N ILE A 17 10.92 1.90 -4.38
CA ILE A 17 9.87 1.26 -5.20
C ILE A 17 10.16 -0.23 -5.39
N PHE A 18 11.41 -0.61 -5.67
CA PHE A 18 11.79 -2.02 -5.76
C PHE A 18 11.64 -2.74 -4.42
N HIS A 19 12.02 -2.10 -3.31
CA HIS A 19 11.80 -2.64 -1.98
C HIS A 19 10.32 -2.75 -1.60
N ALA A 20 9.46 -1.93 -2.20
CA ALA A 20 8.01 -2.07 -2.04
C ALA A 20 7.44 -3.35 -2.69
N ALA A 21 8.21 -4.05 -3.54
CA ALA A 21 7.77 -5.24 -4.29
C ALA A 21 8.75 -6.43 -4.20
N ASP A 22 9.67 -6.43 -3.25
CA ASP A 22 10.72 -7.46 -3.17
C ASP A 22 10.22 -8.80 -2.60
N THR A 23 9.16 -8.81 -1.79
CA THR A 23 8.55 -10.03 -1.25
C THR A 23 7.22 -10.39 -1.92
N ASP A 24 6.82 -11.65 -1.83
CA ASP A 24 5.54 -12.13 -2.37
C ASP A 24 4.35 -11.44 -1.72
N VAL A 25 4.41 -11.20 -0.39
CA VAL A 25 3.35 -10.50 0.35
C VAL A 25 3.21 -9.07 -0.15
N LYS A 26 4.32 -8.35 -0.27
CA LYS A 26 4.35 -6.97 -0.76
C LYS A 26 3.83 -6.86 -2.19
N ARG A 27 4.24 -7.77 -3.09
CA ARG A 27 3.75 -7.82 -4.49
C ARG A 27 2.25 -8.06 -4.57
N LYS A 28 1.74 -9.07 -3.85
CA LYS A 28 0.31 -9.38 -3.81
C LYS A 28 -0.50 -8.21 -3.26
N LEU A 29 -0.03 -7.59 -2.17
CA LEU A 29 -0.68 -6.42 -1.58
C LEU A 29 -0.71 -5.22 -2.53
N LEU A 30 0.39 -4.93 -3.24
CA LEU A 30 0.46 -3.88 -4.26
C LEU A 30 -0.56 -4.11 -5.39
N ILE A 31 -0.68 -5.36 -5.86
CA ILE A 31 -1.67 -5.73 -6.87
C ILE A 31 -3.08 -5.50 -6.33
N ASP A 32 -3.39 -6.02 -5.14
CA ASP A 32 -4.70 -5.83 -4.50
C ASP A 32 -5.06 -4.34 -4.37
N LEU A 33 -4.14 -3.51 -3.87
CA LEU A 33 -4.33 -2.06 -3.75
C LEU A 33 -4.49 -1.35 -5.10
N SER A 34 -3.87 -1.86 -6.17
CA SER A 34 -4.06 -1.33 -7.52
C SER A 34 -5.42 -1.67 -8.11
N THR A 35 -6.08 -2.73 -7.63
CA THR A 35 -7.41 -3.14 -8.09
C THR A 35 -8.56 -2.46 -7.35
N GLY A 36 -8.32 -1.92 -6.14
CA GLY A 36 -9.34 -1.21 -5.39
C GLY A 36 -8.97 -0.89 -3.95
N TRP A 37 -9.93 -0.32 -3.22
CA TRP A 37 -9.79 0.01 -1.80
C TRP A 37 -9.93 -1.24 -0.94
N ILE A 38 -9.03 -1.40 0.02
CA ILE A 38 -9.02 -2.49 1.00
C ILE A 38 -8.72 -1.93 2.38
N THR A 39 -9.42 -2.42 3.41
CA THR A 39 -9.24 -1.94 4.78
C THR A 39 -8.08 -2.65 5.48
N LEU A 40 -7.47 -1.98 6.45
CA LEU A 40 -6.38 -2.56 7.24
C LEU A 40 -6.74 -3.92 7.90
N PRO A 41 -7.93 -4.10 8.53
CA PRO A 41 -8.30 -5.40 9.07
C PRO A 41 -8.35 -6.51 8.00
N LYS A 42 -8.78 -6.18 6.78
CA LYS A 42 -8.83 -7.15 5.69
C LYS A 42 -7.44 -7.50 5.15
N ILE A 43 -6.53 -6.54 5.14
CA ILE A 43 -5.11 -6.77 4.81
C ILE A 43 -4.51 -7.72 5.85
N GLU A 44 -4.74 -7.49 7.14
CA GLU A 44 -4.21 -8.34 8.21
C GLU A 44 -4.75 -9.76 8.18
N GLU A 45 -6.05 -9.93 7.89
CA GLU A 45 -6.65 -11.25 7.71
C GLU A 45 -6.00 -12.04 6.56
N ARG A 46 -5.67 -11.37 5.45
CA ARG A 46 -5.12 -12.02 4.24
C ARG A 46 -3.60 -12.22 4.29
N TYR A 47 -2.87 -11.27 4.85
CA TYR A 47 -1.42 -11.15 4.74
C TYR A 47 -0.70 -11.16 6.10
N GLY A 48 -1.46 -11.21 7.20
CA GLY A 48 -0.93 -11.19 8.56
C GLY A 48 -0.21 -9.89 8.91
N ILE A 49 0.68 -10.00 9.88
CA ILE A 49 1.51 -8.90 10.37
C ILE A 49 2.39 -8.31 9.26
N GLU A 50 2.85 -9.16 8.34
CA GLU A 50 3.69 -8.74 7.21
C GLU A 50 2.92 -7.86 6.23
N GLY A 51 1.62 -8.09 6.04
CA GLY A 51 0.74 -7.20 5.28
C GLY A 51 0.62 -5.81 5.89
N ARG A 52 0.41 -5.73 7.21
CA ARG A 52 0.38 -4.45 7.95
C ARG A 52 1.71 -3.71 7.79
N ARG A 53 2.84 -4.41 7.96
CA ARG A 53 4.19 -3.83 7.79
C ARG A 53 4.41 -3.30 6.38
N ALA A 54 3.99 -4.07 5.37
CA ALA A 54 4.07 -3.67 3.97
C ALA A 54 3.23 -2.42 3.69
N LEU A 55 2.00 -2.36 4.20
CA LEU A 55 1.14 -1.17 4.06
C LEU A 55 1.79 0.07 4.70
N HIS A 56 2.32 -0.03 5.91
CA HIS A 56 3.03 1.08 6.56
C HIS A 56 4.26 1.54 5.77
N TYR A 57 4.97 0.61 5.12
CA TYR A 57 6.08 0.98 4.26
C TYR A 57 5.60 1.78 3.04
N LEU A 58 4.53 1.33 2.37
CA LEU A 58 3.93 2.03 1.22
C LEU A 58 3.47 3.44 1.59
N ASP A 59 2.84 3.59 2.76
CA ASP A 59 2.42 4.89 3.28
C ASP A 59 3.61 5.81 3.56
N LYS A 60 4.67 5.28 4.20
CA LYS A 60 5.92 6.03 4.48
C LYS A 60 6.56 6.58 3.21
N ILE A 61 6.53 5.81 2.12
CA ILE A 61 7.08 6.26 0.82
C ILE A 61 6.04 7.00 -0.03
N LYS A 62 4.85 7.31 0.51
CA LYS A 62 3.76 8.03 -0.16
C LYS A 62 3.30 7.35 -1.44
N MET A 63 3.25 6.02 -1.46
CA MET A 63 2.74 5.22 -2.58
C MET A 63 1.26 4.88 -2.49
N THR A 64 0.66 5.05 -1.32
CA THR A 64 -0.75 4.76 -1.07
C THR A 64 -1.45 5.98 -0.50
N GLU A 65 -2.75 6.09 -0.73
CA GLU A 65 -3.62 7.03 -0.03
C GLU A 65 -4.41 6.26 1.02
N SER A 66 -4.66 6.92 2.16
CA SER A 66 -5.48 6.37 3.23
C SER A 66 -6.69 7.27 3.45
N GLN A 67 -7.86 6.66 3.59
CA GLN A 67 -9.10 7.35 3.93
C GLN A 67 -9.71 6.71 5.17
N TRP A 68 -10.20 7.55 6.07
CA TRP A 68 -11.01 7.09 7.19
C TRP A 68 -12.41 6.79 6.67
N VAL A 69 -12.89 5.60 6.98
CA VAL A 69 -14.26 5.19 6.67
C VAL A 69 -14.95 4.90 7.99
N THR A 70 -16.05 5.60 8.26
CA THR A 70 -16.93 5.26 9.38
C THR A 70 -17.67 3.99 8.96
N GLY A 71 -17.47 2.89 9.69
CA GLY A 71 -18.29 1.69 9.50
C GLY A 71 -19.75 1.97 9.88
N GLU A 72 -20.69 1.10 9.48
CA GLU A 72 -22.11 1.16 9.88
C GLU A 72 -22.34 0.95 11.41
N GLY A 73 -21.39 1.33 12.26
CA GLY A 73 -21.37 1.08 13.70
C GLY A 73 -21.07 2.30 14.57
N GLY A 74 -21.26 3.52 14.07
CA GLY A 74 -21.17 4.77 14.87
C GLY A 74 -19.82 5.47 14.81
#